data_AF-A0A960T7B7-F1
#
_entry.id   AF-A0A960T7B7-F1
#
_cell.length_a   1.000
_cell.length_b   1.000
_cell.length_c   1.000
_cell.angle_alpha   90.00
_cell.angle_beta   90.00
_cell.angle_gamma   90.00
#
_symmetry.space_group_name_H-M   'P 1'
#
loop_
_entity.id
_entity.type
_entity.pdbx_description
1 polymer ?
#
loop_
_entity_poly.entity_id
_entity_poly.type
_entity_poly.pdbx_seq_one_letter_code
_entity_poly.pdbx_strand_id
1 'polypeptide(L)'
;MKKTLSFQWGYRHSKAWLIFWLICFFPVGIALLATGLQWQSQDTRSTIYYNGSRFWLCFWALFFFPVALILGAVSGFTLEVESPLSS
;
A
#
# COMPACT_ATOMS: atom_id res chain seq x y z
N MET A 1 7.46 -26.88 41.67
CA MET A 1 8.49 -26.28 40.78
C MET A 1 7.78 -25.66 39.57
N LYS A 2 7.73 -24.33 39.46
CA LYS A 2 7.10 -23.63 38.31
C LYS A 2 8.17 -23.42 37.23
N LYS A 3 8.01 -24.02 36.05
CA LYS A 3 8.80 -23.69 34.85
C LYS A 3 8.25 -22.41 34.25
N THR A 4 8.94 -21.29 34.46
CA THR A 4 8.67 -20.04 33.75
C THR A 4 9.25 -20.17 32.34
N LEU A 5 8.39 -20.39 31.36
CA LEU A 5 8.74 -20.31 29.95
C LEU A 5 8.98 -18.84 29.58
N SER A 6 10.18 -18.35 29.80
CA SER A 6 10.60 -17.02 29.31
C SER A 6 10.81 -17.12 27.80
N PHE A 7 9.75 -16.84 27.04
CA PHE A 7 9.77 -16.72 25.59
C PHE A 7 10.57 -15.47 25.21
N GLN A 8 11.89 -15.61 25.13
CA GLN A 8 12.78 -14.51 24.72
C GLN A 8 12.73 -14.38 23.20
N TRP A 9 11.92 -13.44 22.73
CA TRP A 9 11.89 -13.02 21.32
C TRP A 9 13.18 -12.27 20.98
N GLY A 10 14.25 -13.02 20.73
CA GLY A 10 15.56 -12.51 20.36
C GLY A 10 15.70 -12.46 18.84
N TYR A 11 15.40 -11.31 18.23
CA TYR A 11 15.74 -11.10 16.82
C TYR A 11 17.26 -10.95 16.70
N ARG A 12 17.93 -12.04 16.32
CA ARG A 12 19.40 -12.15 16.25
C ARG A 12 20.01 -11.38 15.08
N HIS A 13 19.19 -11.00 14.09
CA HIS A 13 19.61 -10.21 12.94
C HIS A 13 19.50 -8.70 13.18
N SER A 14 20.05 -7.93 12.25
CA SER A 14 20.10 -6.48 12.35
C SER A 14 18.68 -5.91 12.31
N LYS A 15 18.20 -5.50 13.49
CA LYS A 15 16.89 -4.82 13.66
C LYS A 15 16.84 -3.55 12.81
N ALA A 16 17.96 -2.86 12.66
CA ALA A 16 18.10 -1.70 11.78
C ALA A 16 17.83 -2.06 10.31
N TRP A 17 18.28 -3.24 9.86
CA TRP A 17 18.03 -3.71 8.50
C TRP A 17 16.55 -4.06 8.27
N LEU A 18 15.91 -4.67 9.27
CA LEU A 18 14.47 -4.94 9.23
C LEU A 18 13.67 -3.63 9.15
N ILE A 19 14.02 -2.63 9.96
CA ILE A 19 13.36 -1.32 9.96
C ILE A 19 13.58 -0.60 8.62
N PHE A 20 14.80 -0.64 8.06
CA PHE A 20 15.10 -0.06 6.76
C PHE A 20 14.21 -0.64 5.64
N TRP A 21 14.10 -1.97 5.59
CA TRP A 21 13.22 -2.65 4.63
C TRP A 21 11.76 -2.29 4.85
N LEU A 22 11.31 -2.26 6.10
CA LEU A 22 9.93 -1.88 6.43
C LEU A 22 9.63 -0.46 5.93
N ILE A 23 10.51 0.50 6.19
CA ILE A 23 10.30 1.90 5.78
C ILE A 23 10.41 2.06 4.26
N CYS A 24 11.29 1.34 3.57
CA CYS A 24 11.43 1.51 2.12
C CYS A 24 10.35 0.77 1.31
N PHE A 25 9.99 -0.46 1.71
CA PHE A 25 9.10 -1.30 0.92
C PHE A 25 7.62 -1.18 1.31
N PHE A 26 7.32 -0.93 2.59
CA PHE A 26 5.92 -0.84 3.04
C PHE A 26 5.15 0.31 2.38
N PRO A 27 5.71 1.55 2.27
CA PRO A 27 5.05 2.65 1.57
C PRO A 27 4.80 2.35 0.09
N VAL A 28 5.75 1.69 -0.56
CA VAL A 28 5.66 1.31 -1.97
C VAL A 28 4.54 0.29 -2.17
N GLY A 29 4.39 -0.67 -1.26
CA GLY A 29 3.28 -1.61 -1.27
C GLY A 29 1.92 -0.93 -1.15
N ILE A 30 1.78 0.04 -0.23
CA ILE A 30 0.54 0.82 -0.08
C ILE A 30 0.25 1.64 -1.34
N ALA A 31 1.25 2.31 -1.91
CA ALA A 31 1.13 3.08 -3.14
C ALA A 31 0.66 2.21 -4.32
N LEU A 32 1.25 1.02 -4.48
CA LEU A 32 0.86 0.06 -5.51
C LEU A 32 -0.56 -0.47 -5.28
N LEU A 33 -0.91 -0.81 -4.03
CA LEU A 33 -2.25 -1.27 -3.69
C LEU A 33 -3.30 -0.21 -4.02
N ALA A 34 -3.07 1.05 -3.60
CA ALA A 34 -3.99 2.16 -3.85
C ALA A 34 -4.17 2.48 -5.34
N THR A 35 -3.15 2.25 -6.16
CA THR A 35 -3.17 2.55 -7.61
C THR A 35 -3.60 1.39 -8.49
N GLY A 36 -3.57 0.16 -7.97
CA GLY A 36 -3.91 -1.08 -8.68
C GLY A 36 -5.14 -1.79 -8.14
N LEU A 37 -5.88 -1.16 -7.22
CA LEU A 37 -7.09 -1.72 -6.63
C LEU A 37 -8.19 -1.84 -7.68
N GLN A 38 -8.43 -3.06 -8.14
CA GLN A 38 -9.55 -3.41 -9.00
C GLN A 38 -10.50 -4.27 -8.18
N TRP A 39 -11.75 -3.83 -8.04
CA TRP A 39 -12.79 -4.62 -7.39
C TRP A 39 -13.62 -5.29 -8.49
N GLN A 40 -13.53 -6.60 -8.57
CA GLN A 40 -14.39 -7.39 -9.44
C GLN A 40 -15.51 -7.99 -8.58
N SER A 41 -16.69 -7.38 -8.66
CA SER A 41 -17.91 -7.97 -8.09
C SER A 41 -18.65 -8.73 -9.20
N GLN A 42 -19.54 -9.65 -8.82
CA GLN A 42 -20.21 -10.59 -9.72
C GLN A 42 -21.02 -9.91 -10.84
N ASP A 43 -21.36 -8.63 -10.68
CA ASP A 43 -22.20 -7.85 -11.61
C ASP A 43 -21.65 -6.46 -11.93
N THR A 44 -20.46 -6.09 -11.44
CA THR A 44 -19.85 -4.77 -11.69
C THR A 44 -18.33 -4.86 -11.55
N ARG A 45 -17.60 -4.32 -12.53
CA ARG A 45 -16.15 -4.14 -12.44
C ARG A 45 -15.88 -2.70 -12.06
N SER A 46 -15.52 -2.46 -10.80
CA SER A 46 -15.11 -1.12 -10.34
C SER A 46 -13.59 -1.05 -10.27
N THR A 47 -13.02 -0.16 -11.08
CA THR A 47 -11.57 0.01 -11.15
C THR A 47 -11.19 1.37 -10.60
N ILE A 48 -10.33 1.39 -9.59
CA ILE A 48 -9.83 2.63 -8.99
C ILE A 48 -8.57 3.01 -9.75
N TYR A 49 -8.63 4.13 -10.47
CA TYR A 49 -7.49 4.68 -11.18
C TYR A 49 -6.97 5.92 -10.47
N TYR A 50 -5.67 5.92 -10.20
CA TYR A 50 -4.97 7.13 -9.81
C TYR A 50 -4.67 7.96 -11.06
N ASN A 51 -5.16 9.21 -11.10
CA ASN A 51 -4.97 10.11 -12.24
C ASN A 51 -3.54 10.68 -12.33
N GLY A 52 -2.81 10.68 -11.22
CA GLY A 52 -1.45 11.21 -11.18
C GLY A 52 -0.39 10.23 -11.66
N SER A 53 0.86 10.68 -11.67
CA SER A 53 2.01 9.82 -11.99
C SER A 53 2.25 8.81 -10.85
N ARG A 54 2.01 7.52 -11.14
CA ARG A 54 2.29 6.42 -10.21
C ARG A 54 3.77 6.35 -9.83
N PHE A 55 4.66 6.63 -10.79
CA PHE A 55 6.10 6.69 -10.53
C PHE A 55 6.43 7.79 -9.52
N TRP A 56 5.82 8.97 -9.68
CA TRP A 56 6.01 10.10 -8.78
C TRP A 56 5.48 9.81 -7.38
N LEU A 57 4.29 9.20 -7.28
CA LEU A 57 3.73 8.80 -5.99
C LEU A 57 4.62 7.76 -5.28
N CYS A 58 5.13 6.75 -5.99
CA CYS A 58 6.07 5.77 -5.42
C CYS A 58 7.40 6.40 -4.99
N PHE A 59 7.95 7.32 -5.80
CA PHE A 59 9.16 8.06 -5.46
C PHE A 59 8.97 8.81 -4.14
N TRP A 60 7.90 9.60 -4.02
CA TRP A 60 7.61 10.31 -2.78
C TRP A 60 7.28 9.36 -1.63
N ALA A 61 6.63 8.22 -1.87
CA ALA A 61 6.31 7.27 -0.81
C ALA A 61 7.58 6.71 -0.13
N LEU A 62 8.67 6.56 -0.89
CA LEU A 62 9.94 6.03 -0.39
C LEU A 62 10.77 7.08 0.37
N PHE A 63 10.78 8.33 -0.09
CA PHE A 63 11.58 9.40 0.52
C PHE A 63 10.82 10.21 1.59
N PHE A 64 9.53 10.47 1.38
CA PHE A 64 8.67 11.28 2.24
C PHE A 64 7.22 10.79 2.18
N PHE A 65 6.89 9.78 3.01
CA PHE A 65 5.54 9.23 3.12
C PHE A 65 4.41 10.29 3.23
N PRO A 66 4.55 11.38 4.01
CA PRO A 66 3.51 12.41 4.09
C PRO A 66 3.26 13.11 2.74
N VAL A 67 4.30 13.35 1.96
CA VAL A 67 4.19 13.98 0.64
C VAL A 67 3.45 13.07 -0.33
N ALA A 68 3.67 11.76 -0.24
CA ALA A 68 2.94 10.78 -1.04
C ALA A 68 1.43 10.77 -0.73
N LEU A 69 1.04 10.92 0.53
CA LEU A 69 -0.37 11.05 0.92
C LEU A 69 -1.00 12.33 0.34
N ILE A 70 -0.29 13.46 0.41
CA ILE A 70 -0.76 14.72 -0.17
C ILE A 70 -0.91 14.59 -1.69
N LEU A 71 0.07 14.00 -2.38
CA LEU A 71 -0.03 13.74 -3.82
C LEU A 71 -1.18 12.79 -4.17
N GLY A 72 -1.40 11.76 -3.34
CA GLY A 72 -2.54 10.85 -3.47
C GLY A 72 -3.86 11.62 -3.42
N ALA A 73 -4.01 12.48 -2.41
CA ALA A 73 -5.21 13.27 -2.18
C ALA A 73 -5.43 14.35 -3.25
N VAL A 74 -4.36 15.04 -3.70
CA VAL A 74 -4.46 16.14 -4.68
C VAL A 74 -4.72 15.63 -6.09
N SER A 75 -4.05 14.56 -6.51
CA SER A 75 -4.26 14.01 -7.87
C SER A 75 -5.58 13.25 -7.99
N GLY A 76 -6.18 12.85 -6.88
CA GLY A 76 -7.47 12.18 -6.82
C GLY A 76 -7.45 10.73 -7.33
N PHE A 77 -8.52 10.01 -6.98
CA PHE A 77 -8.80 8.67 -7.47
C PHE A 77 -10.11 8.71 -8.25
N THR A 78 -10.07 8.27 -9.51
CA THR A 78 -11.26 8.12 -10.34
C THR A 78 -11.77 6.70 -10.21
N LEU A 79 -13.07 6.59 -9.93
CA LEU A 79 -13.78 5.32 -9.90
C LEU A 79 -14.45 5.11 -11.24
N GLU A 80 -13.93 4.19 -12.04
CA GLU A 80 -14.62 3.71 -13.23
C GLU A 80 -15.45 2.49 -12.84
N VAL A 81 -16.77 2.64 -12.87
CA VAL A 81 -17.71 1.54 -12.65
C VAL A 81 -18.18 1.07 -14.02
N GLU A 82 -17.66 -0.06 -14.47
CA GLU A 82 -18.13 -0.73 -15.67
C GLU A 82 -19.30 -1.64 -15.26
N SER A 83 -20.52 -1.13 -15.46
CA SER A 83 -21.75 -1.91 -15.35
C SER A 83 -21.92 -2.74 -16.62
N PRO A 84 -22.08 -4.08 -16.55
CA PRO A 84 -22.52 -4.86 -17.69
C PRO A 84 -23.90 -4.32 -18.07
N LEU A 85 -24.00 -3.75 -19.28
CA LEU A 85 -25.28 -3.37 -19.85
C LEU A 85 -26.19 -4.60 -19.79
N SER A 86 -27.32 -4.45 -19.09
CA SER A 86 -28.49 -5.30 -19.24
C SER A 86 -28.85 -5.37 -20.72
N SER A 87 -28.53 -6.49 -21.37
CA SER A 87 -29.01 -6.86 -22.70
C SER A 87 -30.03 -7.98 -22.57
#